data_AF-A0A3B8JYL8-F1
#
_entry.id   AF-A0A3B8JYL8-F1
#
_cell.length_a   1.000
_cell.length_b   1.000
_cell.length_c   1.000
_cell.angle_alpha   90.00
_cell.angle_beta   90.00
_cell.angle_gamma   90.00
#
_symmetry.space_group_name_H-M   'P 1'
#
loop_
_entity.id
_entity.type
_entity.pdbx_description
1 polymer ?
#
loop_
_entity_poly.entity_id
_entity_poly.type
_entity_poly.pdbx_seq_one_letter_code
_entity_poly.pdbx_strand_id
1 'polypeptide(L)'
;MLITALSQIPGVSGDEARVRNFIKEKLTMWGIKHHTDSLGNLYALKEGSRNREETGLMLCAHMDEVGLMVSAIEKSGHLRFYKVGGIYEKYLVSKPVCIGANNVLGVIGAKAVHLQKKEEREKTLDAEKLYIDIGAK
;
A
#
# COMPACT_ATOMS: atom_id res chain seq x y z
N MET A 1 -4.24 -18.56 8.31
CA MET A 1 -4.49 -17.71 9.50
C MET A 1 -5.01 -16.35 9.05
N LEU A 2 -5.91 -15.71 9.80
CA LEU A 2 -6.54 -14.43 9.42
C LEU A 2 -5.51 -13.30 9.22
N ILE A 3 -4.53 -13.19 10.12
CA ILE A 3 -3.50 -12.15 10.08
C ILE A 3 -2.68 -12.25 8.78
N THR A 4 -2.18 -13.44 8.44
CA THR A 4 -1.39 -13.66 7.22
C THR A 4 -2.17 -13.30 5.96
N ALA A 5 -3.45 -13.71 5.90
CA ALA A 5 -4.29 -13.40 4.74
C ALA A 5 -4.51 -11.89 4.60
N LEU A 6 -4.79 -11.19 5.70
CA LEU A 6 -4.98 -9.74 5.68
C LEU A 6 -3.69 -9.01 5.28
N SER A 7 -2.54 -9.38 5.86
CA SER A 7 -1.25 -8.72 5.63
C SER A 7 -0.66 -8.91 4.23
N GLN A 8 -1.18 -9.86 3.46
CA GLN A 8 -0.70 -10.15 2.10
C GLN A 8 -1.56 -9.50 1.01
N ILE A 9 -2.67 -8.86 1.38
CA ILE A 9 -3.54 -8.17 0.43
C ILE A 9 -2.97 -6.77 0.20
N PRO A 10 -2.61 -6.41 -1.03
CA PRO A 10 -2.12 -5.07 -1.32
C PRO A 10 -3.26 -4.05 -1.13
N GLY A 11 -2.97 -2.96 -0.42
CA GLY A 11 -3.93 -1.92 -0.09
C GLY A 11 -3.27 -0.57 0.17
N VAL A 12 -2.54 -0.04 -0.81
CA VAL A 12 -1.90 1.28 -0.69
C VAL A 12 -2.95 2.37 -0.44
N SER A 13 -2.63 3.44 0.29
CA SER A 13 -3.58 4.54 0.54
C SER A 13 -4.21 5.04 -0.78
N GLY A 14 -5.55 4.98 -0.85
CA GLY A 14 -6.37 5.24 -2.04
C GLY A 14 -6.77 4.00 -2.86
N ASP A 15 -6.22 2.81 -2.59
CA ASP A 15 -6.53 1.52 -3.25
C ASP A 15 -6.83 0.40 -2.22
N GLU A 16 -7.59 0.71 -1.17
CA GLU A 16 -7.88 -0.21 -0.06
C GLU A 16 -9.03 -1.20 -0.40
N ALA A 17 -9.56 -1.17 -1.62
CA ALA A 17 -10.77 -1.90 -1.97
C ALA A 17 -10.65 -3.42 -1.76
N ARG A 18 -9.47 -3.99 -2.03
CA ARG A 18 -9.19 -5.42 -1.82
C ARG A 18 -9.22 -5.79 -0.34
N VAL A 19 -8.56 -4.99 0.50
CA VAL A 19 -8.53 -5.15 1.96
C VAL A 19 -9.94 -5.02 2.52
N ARG A 20 -10.66 -3.97 2.11
CA ARG A 20 -12.06 -3.73 2.50
C ARG A 20 -12.96 -4.90 2.15
N ASN A 21 -12.90 -5.39 0.91
CA ASN A 21 -13.76 -6.49 0.45
C ASN A 21 -13.48 -7.78 1.24
N PHE A 22 -12.22 -8.07 1.54
CA PHE A 22 -11.85 -9.21 2.38
C PHE A 22 -12.43 -9.09 3.80
N ILE A 23 -12.31 -7.92 4.45
CA ILE A 23 -12.88 -7.69 5.78
C ILE A 23 -14.41 -7.77 5.74
N LYS A 24 -15.03 -7.18 4.72
CA LYS A 24 -16.48 -7.18 4.50
C LYS A 24 -17.05 -8.60 4.41
N GLU A 25 -16.37 -9.49 3.69
CA GLU A 25 -16.73 -10.91 3.61
C GLU A 25 -16.72 -11.57 5.00
N LYS A 26 -15.69 -11.30 5.81
CA LYS A 26 -15.61 -11.84 7.19
C LYS A 26 -16.72 -11.31 8.09
N LEU A 27 -16.99 -10.01 8.04
CA LEU A 27 -18.09 -9.38 8.79
C LEU A 27 -19.45 -9.96 8.41
N THR A 28 -19.66 -10.22 7.11
CA THR A 28 -20.90 -10.84 6.61
C THR A 28 -21.06 -12.25 7.17
N MET A 29 -20.01 -13.07 7.14
CA MET A 29 -20.03 -14.43 7.71
C MET A 29 -20.27 -14.43 9.23
N TRP A 30 -19.86 -13.39 9.93
CA TRP A 30 -20.12 -13.22 11.36
C TRP A 30 -21.48 -12.58 11.68
N GLY A 31 -22.28 -12.26 10.66
CA GLY A 31 -23.58 -11.61 10.82
C GLY A 31 -23.50 -10.19 11.40
N ILE A 32 -22.38 -9.50 11.18
CA ILE A 32 -22.16 -8.13 11.68
C ILE A 32 -22.65 -7.14 10.61
N LYS A 33 -23.55 -6.23 11.01
CA LYS A 33 -24.02 -5.13 10.16
C LYS A 33 -22.84 -4.21 9.85
N HIS A 34 -22.68 -3.86 8.58
CA HIS A 34 -21.58 -3.02 8.14
C HIS A 34 -21.99 -2.19 6.92
N HIS A 35 -21.33 -1.06 6.74
CA HIS A 35 -21.50 -0.19 5.56
C HIS A 35 -20.17 0.45 5.18
N THR A 36 -20.09 0.92 3.94
CA THR A 36 -18.91 1.61 3.41
C THR A 36 -19.33 3.02 3.02
N ASP A 37 -18.55 4.02 3.41
CA ASP A 37 -18.78 5.41 3.01
C ASP A 37 -18.26 5.69 1.58
N SER A 38 -18.36 6.95 1.14
CA SER A 38 -17.91 7.37 -0.20
C SER A 38 -16.39 7.39 -0.36
N LEU A 39 -15.63 7.51 0.74
CA LEU A 39 -14.16 7.48 0.72
C LEU A 39 -13.61 6.05 0.79
N GLY A 40 -14.45 5.08 1.16
CA GLY A 40 -14.07 3.68 1.25
C GLY A 40 -13.79 3.19 2.67
N ASN A 41 -14.10 3.96 3.71
CA ASN A 41 -14.01 3.50 5.10
C ASN A 41 -15.07 2.43 5.38
N LEU A 42 -14.69 1.37 6.08
CA LEU A 42 -15.60 0.27 6.44
C LEU A 42 -16.01 0.39 7.91
N TYR A 43 -17.29 0.68 8.12
CA TYR A 43 -17.89 0.76 9.45
C TYR A 43 -18.63 -0.54 9.76
N ALA A 44 -18.34 -1.13 10.91
CA ALA A 44 -19.03 -2.30 11.43
C ALA A 44 -19.71 -1.97 12.75
N LEU A 45 -20.98 -2.36 12.89
CA LEU A 45 -21.76 -2.14 14.10
C LEU A 45 -22.14 -3.49 14.72
N LYS A 46 -21.70 -3.67 15.98
CA LYS A 46 -22.18 -4.75 16.84
C LYS A 46 -23.04 -4.14 17.94
N GLU A 47 -24.33 -4.46 17.90
CA GLU A 47 -25.28 -4.01 18.93
C GLU A 47 -24.93 -4.65 20.29
N GLY A 48 -24.91 -3.84 21.34
CA GLY A 48 -24.69 -4.29 22.71
C GLY A 48 -25.90 -5.04 23.27
N SER A 49 -25.70 -5.83 24.32
CA SER A 49 -26.75 -6.65 24.95
C SER A 49 -27.63 -5.93 25.96
N ARG A 50 -27.32 -4.67 26.33
CA ARG A 50 -28.07 -3.88 27.30
C ARG A 50 -28.69 -2.66 26.63
N ASN A 51 -29.98 -2.42 26.89
CA ASN A 51 -30.71 -1.18 26.62
C ASN A 51 -30.19 -0.03 27.51
N ARG A 52 -28.90 0.33 27.39
CA ARG A 52 -28.36 1.58 27.94
C ARG A 52 -27.96 2.44 26.77
N GLU A 53 -28.69 3.52 26.56
CA GLU A 53 -28.60 4.42 25.40
C GLU A 53 -27.28 5.21 25.31
N GLU A 54 -26.33 5.07 26.23
CA GLU A 54 -25.47 6.23 26.52
C GLU A 54 -23.97 6.11 26.21
N THR A 55 -23.43 4.99 25.70
CA THR A 55 -22.01 5.00 25.28
C THR A 55 -21.71 4.00 24.16
N GLY A 56 -21.40 4.52 22.97
CA GLY A 56 -20.78 3.77 21.88
C GLY A 56 -19.25 3.73 22.04
N LEU A 57 -18.64 2.57 21.79
CA LEU A 57 -17.18 2.42 21.70
C LEU A 57 -16.77 2.29 20.23
N MET A 58 -15.86 3.15 19.78
CA MET A 58 -15.26 3.03 18.45
C MET A 58 -13.85 2.45 18.57
N LEU A 59 -13.62 1.32 17.90
CA LEU A 59 -12.28 0.79 17.64
C LEU A 59 -11.94 1.14 16.19
N CYS A 60 -10.79 1.79 15.99
CA CYS A 60 -10.35 2.22 14.67
C CYS A 60 -8.98 1.63 14.36
N ALA A 61 -8.86 1.02 13.20
CA ALA A 61 -7.60 0.61 12.58
C ALA A 61 -7.70 0.96 11.10
N HIS A 62 -6.64 1.53 10.55
CA HIS A 62 -6.60 1.92 9.15
C HIS A 62 -6.36 0.68 8.26
N MET A 63 -6.97 0.65 7.07
CA MET A 63 -6.85 -0.47 6.12
C MET A 63 -5.66 -0.31 5.18
N ASP A 64 -5.20 0.92 5.01
CA ASP A 64 -4.18 1.26 4.05
C ASP A 64 -2.78 0.93 4.53
N GLU A 65 -1.89 0.72 3.57
CA GLU A 65 -0.46 0.60 3.80
C GLU A 65 0.32 1.65 3.01
N VAL A 66 1.55 1.90 3.44
CA VAL A 66 2.49 2.70 2.65
C VAL A 66 2.83 1.98 1.35
N GLY A 67 2.98 2.73 0.27
CA GLY A 67 3.26 2.14 -1.04
C GLY A 67 3.86 3.13 -2.03
N LEU A 68 3.82 2.75 -3.30
CA LEU A 68 4.33 3.53 -4.42
C LEU A 68 3.24 3.68 -5.49
N MET A 69 3.28 4.80 -6.22
CA MET A 69 2.37 5.07 -7.32
C MET A 69 3.16 5.39 -8.58
N VAL A 70 2.94 4.64 -9.66
CA VAL A 70 3.60 4.90 -10.95
C VAL A 70 3.17 6.28 -11.47
N SER A 71 4.15 7.11 -11.82
CA SER A 71 3.94 8.49 -12.28
C SER A 71 4.22 8.67 -13.76
N ALA A 72 5.14 7.91 -14.33
CA ALA A 72 5.47 7.95 -15.75
C ALA A 72 6.12 6.64 -16.21
N ILE A 73 6.04 6.40 -17.51
CA ILE A 73 6.77 5.32 -18.21
C ILE A 73 7.82 6.00 -19.10
N GLU A 74 9.08 5.67 -18.89
CA GLU A 74 10.18 6.19 -19.70
C GLU A 74 10.28 5.46 -21.04
N LYS A 75 10.95 6.09 -22.01
CA LYS A 75 11.24 5.48 -23.32
C LYS A 75 12.07 4.20 -23.22
N SER A 76 12.80 4.00 -22.12
CA SER A 76 13.55 2.78 -21.83
C SER A 76 12.69 1.63 -21.28
N GLY A 77 11.41 1.87 -21.00
CA GLY A 77 10.54 0.91 -20.31
C GLY A 77 10.58 0.98 -18.78
N HIS A 78 11.45 1.81 -18.19
CA HIS A 78 11.50 2.03 -16.75
C HIS A 78 10.29 2.84 -16.26
N LEU A 79 9.88 2.60 -15.02
CA LEU A 79 8.77 3.32 -14.39
C LEU A 79 9.30 4.33 -13.37
N ARG A 80 8.79 5.56 -13.44
CA ARG A 80 8.92 6.56 -12.38
C ARG A 80 7.78 6.40 -11.40
N PHE A 81 8.00 6.81 -10.15
CA PHE A 81 7.02 6.65 -9.10
C PHE A 81 7.05 7.80 -8.08
N TYR A 82 5.92 7.98 -7.40
CA TYR A 82 5.79 8.75 -6.17
C TYR A 82 5.68 7.82 -4.97
N LYS A 83 6.13 8.29 -3.79
CA LYS A 83 5.85 7.62 -2.52
C LYS A 83 4.42 7.94 -2.09
N VAL A 84 3.70 6.94 -1.61
CA VAL A 84 2.40 7.09 -0.97
C VAL A 84 2.60 6.76 0.52
N GLY A 85 2.48 7.78 1.36
CA GLY A 85 2.81 7.69 2.78
C GLY A 85 4.31 7.87 3.12
N GLY A 86 4.66 7.60 4.37
CA GLY A 86 5.99 7.88 4.94
C GLY A 86 7.01 6.76 4.74
N ILE A 87 7.51 6.58 3.51
CA ILE A 87 8.58 5.60 3.24
C ILE A 87 9.95 6.28 3.25
N TYR A 88 10.91 5.66 3.95
CA TYR A 88 12.29 6.12 3.95
C TYR A 88 13.08 5.53 2.78
N GLU A 89 13.71 6.41 1.99
CA GLU A 89 14.26 6.13 0.67
C GLU A 89 15.39 5.08 0.71
N LYS A 90 16.17 5.06 1.80
CA LYS A 90 17.24 4.09 1.98
C LYS A 90 16.75 2.63 1.96
N TYR A 91 15.46 2.40 2.25
CA TYR A 91 14.88 1.07 2.23
C TYR A 91 14.30 0.68 0.87
N LEU A 92 14.21 1.60 -0.09
CA LEU A 92 13.62 1.33 -1.40
C LEU A 92 14.61 0.65 -2.35
N VAL A 93 15.90 1.00 -2.27
CA VAL A 93 16.91 0.48 -3.21
C VAL A 93 16.93 -1.05 -3.20
N SER A 94 16.85 -1.64 -4.40
CA SER A 94 16.87 -3.10 -4.62
C SER A 94 15.68 -3.86 -4.03
N LYS A 95 14.58 -3.20 -3.66
CA LYS A 95 13.38 -3.90 -3.20
C LYS A 95 12.58 -4.46 -4.38
N PRO A 96 12.07 -5.70 -4.26
CA PRO A 96 11.06 -6.20 -5.18
C PRO A 96 9.72 -5.50 -4.90
N VAL A 97 8.95 -5.29 -5.95
CA VAL A 97 7.61 -4.68 -5.90
C VAL A 97 6.65 -5.43 -6.82
N CYS A 98 5.37 -5.39 -6.48
CA CYS A 98 4.28 -5.87 -7.32
C CYS A 98 3.43 -4.67 -7.75
N ILE A 99 3.10 -4.58 -9.03
CA ILE A 99 2.49 -3.39 -9.63
C ILE A 99 1.14 -3.74 -10.24
N GLY A 100 0.13 -2.94 -9.87
CA GLY A 100 -1.22 -3.01 -10.42
C GLY A 100 -1.97 -4.31 -10.09
N ALA A 101 -3.15 -4.47 -10.70
CA ALA A 101 -4.02 -5.62 -10.47
C ALA A 101 -3.44 -6.95 -10.99
N ASN A 102 -2.56 -6.88 -12.00
CA ASN A 102 -1.94 -8.05 -12.63
C ASN A 102 -0.68 -8.53 -11.89
N ASN A 103 -0.31 -7.92 -10.77
CA ASN A 103 0.90 -8.25 -10.00
C ASN A 103 2.16 -8.27 -10.88
N VAL A 104 2.33 -7.25 -11.72
CA VAL A 104 3.55 -7.12 -12.54
C VAL A 104 4.73 -6.98 -11.59
N LEU A 105 5.68 -7.90 -11.68
CA LEU A 105 6.87 -7.88 -10.83
C LEU A 105 7.84 -6.82 -11.33
N GLY A 106 8.42 -6.09 -10.39
CA GLY A 106 9.49 -5.15 -10.67
C GLY A 106 10.51 -5.10 -9.54
N VAL A 107 11.63 -4.45 -9.81
CA VAL A 107 12.67 -4.19 -8.82
C VAL A 107 13.02 -2.71 -8.87
N ILE A 108 13.14 -2.10 -7.68
CA ILE A 108 13.56 -0.70 -7.57
C ILE A 108 15.06 -0.60 -7.84
N GLY A 109 15.40 0.05 -8.95
CA GLY A 109 16.76 0.33 -9.37
C GLY A 109 17.22 1.74 -8.99
N ALA A 110 18.54 1.90 -9.04
CA ALA A 110 19.23 3.17 -8.91
C ALA A 110 20.31 3.27 -9.98
N LYS A 111 20.87 4.47 -10.17
CA LYS A 111 22.07 4.64 -10.99
C LYS A 111 23.20 3.77 -10.41
N ALA A 112 23.90 3.02 -11.25
CA ALA A 112 24.96 2.13 -10.78
C ALA A 112 26.06 2.88 -10.00
N VAL A 113 26.57 2.28 -8.91
CA VAL A 113 27.51 2.95 -7.99
C VAL A 113 28.76 3.50 -8.69
N HIS A 114 29.29 2.78 -9.68
CA HIS A 114 30.48 3.19 -10.43
C HIS A 114 30.20 4.39 -11.36
N LEU A 115 28.95 4.67 -11.69
CA LEU A 115 28.51 5.84 -12.47
C LEU A 115 28.09 7.02 -11.58
N GLN A 116 27.92 6.80 -10.28
CA GLN A 116 27.58 7.85 -9.32
C GLN A 116 28.77 8.75 -9.02
N LYS A 117 28.50 10.04 -8.85
CA LYS A 117 29.49 11.01 -8.36
C LYS A 117 29.85 10.72 -6.89
N LYS A 118 31.00 11.19 -6.42
CA LYS A 118 31.45 10.95 -5.04
C LYS A 118 30.42 11.45 -4.01
N GLU A 119 29.84 12.62 -4.26
CA GLU A 119 28.84 13.23 -3.37
C GLU A 119 27.52 12.46 -3.36
N GLU A 120 27.17 11.78 -4.46
CA GLU A 120 25.96 10.94 -4.56
C GLU A 120 26.11 9.66 -3.74
N ARG A 121 27.34 9.15 -3.57
CA ARG A 121 27.63 7.95 -2.78
C ARG A 121 27.60 8.19 -1.27
N GLU A 122 27.92 9.41 -0.86
CA GLU A 122 27.96 9.81 0.55
C GLU A 122 26.58 10.17 1.10
N LYS A 123 25.57 10.35 0.22
CA LYS A 123 24.21 10.76 0.58
C LYS A 123 23.20 9.66 0.25
N THR A 124 22.09 9.64 0.97
CA THR A 124 20.95 8.79 0.60
C THR A 124 20.38 9.27 -0.73
N LEU A 125 20.11 8.35 -1.64
CA LEU A 125 19.47 8.66 -2.91
C LEU A 125 18.01 9.05 -2.67
N ASP A 126 17.61 10.21 -3.20
CA ASP A 126 16.22 10.65 -3.19
C ASP A 126 15.36 9.74 -4.08
N ALA A 127 14.07 9.61 -3.78
CA ALA A 127 13.15 8.76 -4.52
C ALA A 127 13.10 9.09 -6.03
N GLU A 128 13.28 10.36 -6.40
CA GLU A 128 13.31 10.84 -7.79
C GLU A 128 14.49 10.25 -8.60
N LYS A 129 15.56 9.87 -7.92
CA LYS A 129 16.75 9.24 -8.54
C LYS A 129 16.59 7.73 -8.70
N LEU A 130 15.49 7.17 -8.19
CA LEU A 130 15.13 5.77 -8.33
C LEU A 130 14.16 5.56 -9.49
N TYR A 131 14.07 4.32 -9.93
CA TYR A 131 13.14 3.85 -10.95
C TYR A 131 12.73 2.42 -10.63
N ILE A 132 11.63 1.94 -11.20
CA ILE A 132 11.27 0.52 -11.15
C ILE A 132 11.54 -0.08 -12.53
N ASP A 133 12.29 -1.17 -12.55
CA ASP A 133 12.52 -1.99 -13.73
C ASP A 133 11.59 -3.20 -13.70
N ILE A 134 10.86 -3.42 -14.81
CA ILE A 134 9.93 -4.53 -15.04
C ILE A 134 10.37 -5.41 -16.23
N GLY A 135 11.56 -5.17 -16.80
CA GLY A 135 12.08 -5.91 -17.95
C GLY A 135 11.46 -5.53 -19.31
N ALA A 136 10.79 -4.39 -19.39
CA ALA A 136 10.21 -3.86 -20.63
C ALA A 136 11.27 -3.20 -21.53
N LYS A 137 10.95 -3.01 -22.82
CA LYS A 137 11.78 -2.33 -23.83
C LYS A 137 10.98 -1.32 -24.62
#